data_AF-A0A2E5P581-F1
#
_entry.id   AF-A0A2E5P581-F1
#
_cell.length_a   1.000
_cell.length_b   1.000
_cell.length_c   1.000
_cell.angle_alpha   90.00
_cell.angle_beta   90.00
_cell.angle_gamma   90.00
#
_symmetry.space_group_name_H-M   'P 1'
#
loop_
_entity.id
_entity.type
_entity.pdbx_description
1 polymer ?
#
loop_
_entity_poly.entity_id
_entity_poly.type
_entity_poly.pdbx_seq_one_letter_code
_entity_poly.pdbx_strand_id
1 'polypeptide(L)'
;MFYKVLFLALVLFSSSAVTEIYSCKYNQAGSEKIITFDRVNHSHFKICYAKNCDDKLYMVIYADNDSLIFGDVIKKEKNLNSFKIIILDKNKNLFTSNKIKFPNSNFKNEFISGGCTIN
;
A
#
# COMPACT_ATOMS: atom_id res chain seq x y z
N MET A 1 -30.68 -32.12 5.15
CA MET A 1 -30.87 -30.80 5.80
C MET A 1 -29.57 -30.26 6.41
N PHE A 2 -28.81 -31.09 7.15
CA PHE A 2 -27.52 -30.74 7.77
C PHE A 2 -26.47 -30.13 6.84
N TYR A 3 -26.28 -30.68 5.63
CA TYR A 3 -25.28 -30.17 4.67
C TYR A 3 -25.54 -28.73 4.22
N LYS A 4 -26.82 -28.31 4.15
CA LYS A 4 -27.17 -26.92 3.79
C LYS A 4 -26.80 -25.93 4.89
N VAL A 5 -26.93 -26.34 6.15
CA VAL A 5 -26.55 -25.53 7.32
C VAL A 5 -25.02 -25.45 7.44
N LEU A 6 -24.31 -26.55 7.19
CA LEU A 6 -22.85 -26.59 7.16
C LEU A 6 -22.28 -25.69 6.04
N PHE A 7 -22.87 -25.75 4.84
CA PHE A 7 -22.47 -24.90 3.71
C PHE A 7 -22.72 -23.42 4.00
N LEU A 8 -23.87 -23.08 4.59
CA LEU A 8 -24.20 -21.71 4.99
C LEU A 8 -23.22 -21.17 6.05
N ALA A 9 -22.82 -22.00 7.02
CA ALA A 9 -21.82 -21.64 8.02
C ALA A 9 -20.44 -21.39 7.38
N LEU A 10 -19.99 -22.29 6.48
CA LEU A 10 -18.72 -22.12 5.76
C LEU A 10 -18.66 -20.83 4.92
N VAL A 11 -19.77 -20.45 4.29
CA VAL A 11 -19.87 -19.20 3.52
C VAL A 11 -19.75 -17.98 4.44
N LEU A 12 -20.35 -18.01 5.64
CA LEU A 12 -20.28 -16.90 6.61
C LEU A 12 -18.88 -16.73 7.25
N PHE A 13 -18.08 -17.78 7.32
CA PHE A 13 -16.70 -17.69 7.84
C PHE A 13 -15.65 -17.29 6.78
N SER A 14 -16.02 -17.21 5.50
CA SER A 14 -15.07 -17.08 4.39
C SER A 14 -14.47 -15.69 4.16
N SER A 15 -14.78 -14.68 4.96
CA SER A 15 -14.29 -13.32 4.71
C SER A 15 -13.97 -12.54 5.98
N SER A 16 -12.94 -12.99 6.71
CA SER A 16 -12.17 -12.11 7.59
C SER A 16 -10.84 -11.81 6.90
N ALA A 17 -10.86 -10.90 5.92
CA ALA A 17 -9.61 -10.31 5.46
C ALA A 17 -9.06 -9.51 6.65
N VAL A 18 -8.02 -10.03 7.29
CA VAL A 18 -7.27 -9.30 8.31
C VAL A 18 -6.82 -8.00 7.65
N THR A 19 -7.38 -6.89 8.11
CA THR A 19 -7.03 -5.54 7.64
C THR A 19 -5.62 -5.26 8.13
N GLU A 20 -4.65 -5.36 7.22
CA GLU A 20 -3.25 -5.07 7.49
C GLU A 20 -3.02 -3.57 7.25
N ILE A 21 -2.77 -2.80 8.32
CA ILE A 21 -2.59 -1.34 8.25
C ILE A 21 -1.19 -0.98 8.73
N TYR A 22 -0.45 -0.23 7.91
CA TYR A 22 0.86 0.29 8.27
C TYR A 22 0.82 1.81 8.39
N SER A 23 1.21 2.35 9.55
CA SER A 23 1.36 3.79 9.74
C SER A 23 2.83 4.15 9.83
N CYS A 24 3.30 4.98 8.90
CA CYS A 24 4.71 5.28 8.74
C CYS A 24 5.02 6.76 8.90
N LYS A 25 6.10 7.05 9.63
CA LYS A 25 6.63 8.38 9.87
C LYS A 25 7.87 8.61 9.01
N TYR A 26 7.94 9.75 8.34
CA TYR A 26 9.09 10.15 7.54
C TYR A 26 9.33 11.66 7.64
N ASN A 27 10.57 12.09 7.43
CA ASN A 27 10.93 13.50 7.42
C ASN A 27 10.95 14.03 5.99
N GLN A 28 10.24 15.13 5.75
CA GLN A 28 10.25 15.84 4.48
C GLN A 28 10.37 17.35 4.74
N ALA A 29 11.40 17.96 4.16
CA ALA A 29 11.70 19.39 4.30
C ALA A 29 11.72 19.88 5.76
N GLY A 30 12.32 19.10 6.66
CA GLY A 30 12.43 19.44 8.09
C GLY A 30 11.16 19.25 8.92
N SER A 31 10.09 18.69 8.34
CA SER A 31 8.85 18.38 9.06
C SER A 31 8.57 16.87 9.08
N GLU A 32 8.13 16.33 10.23
CA GLU A 32 7.63 14.95 10.33
C GLU A 32 6.28 14.85 9.61
N LYS A 33 6.15 13.86 8.74
CA LYS A 33 4.93 13.53 8.01
C LYS A 33 4.53 12.10 8.31
N ILE A 34 3.22 11.84 8.23
CA ILE A 34 2.64 10.51 8.41
C ILE A 34 2.00 10.07 7.10
N ILE A 35 2.31 8.84 6.69
CA ILE A 35 1.71 8.14 5.56
C ILE A 35 1.18 6.79 6.06
N THR A 36 -0.05 6.46 5.69
CA THR A 36 -0.68 5.19 6.07
C THR A 36 -0.90 4.34 4.82
N PHE A 37 -0.60 3.05 4.93
CA PHE A 37 -0.85 2.05 3.91
C PHE A 37 -1.93 1.09 4.43
N ASP A 38 -3.11 1.13 3.83
CA ASP A 38 -4.29 0.38 4.29
C ASP A 38 -4.61 -0.74 3.29
N ARG A 39 -4.57 -2.00 3.74
CA ARG A 39 -4.87 -3.16 2.91
C ARG A 39 -6.38 -3.30 2.69
N VAL A 40 -6.82 -2.98 1.47
CA VAL A 40 -8.25 -3.04 1.09
C VAL A 40 -8.67 -4.48 0.78
N ASN A 41 -7.78 -5.26 0.16
CA ASN A 41 -8.01 -6.67 -0.12
C ASN A 41 -6.66 -7.40 -0.25
N HIS A 42 -6.69 -8.68 -0.60
CA HIS A 42 -5.48 -9.49 -0.73
C HIS A 42 -4.42 -8.85 -1.66
N SER A 43 -4.86 -8.18 -2.73
CA SER A 43 -3.97 -7.74 -3.82
C SER A 43 -3.79 -6.22 -3.90
N HIS A 44 -4.40 -5.44 -3.01
CA HIS A 44 -4.40 -3.98 -3.13
C HIS A 44 -4.28 -3.25 -1.79
N PHE A 45 -3.56 -2.13 -1.85
CA PHE A 45 -3.42 -1.16 -0.79
C PHE A 45 -3.95 0.21 -1.22
N LYS A 46 -4.45 1.00 -0.26
CA LYS A 46 -4.64 2.44 -0.38
C LYS A 46 -3.54 3.17 0.38
N ILE A 47 -3.18 4.35 -0.13
CA ILE A 47 -2.22 5.24 0.52
C ILE A 47 -2.99 6.45 1.05
N CYS A 48 -2.80 6.77 2.32
CA CYS A 48 -3.41 7.93 2.95
C CYS A 48 -2.32 8.86 3.50
N TYR A 49 -2.45 10.15 3.24
CA TYR A 49 -1.62 11.19 3.83
C TYR A 49 -2.45 11.88 4.91
N ALA A 50 -2.07 11.67 6.17
CA ALA A 50 -2.93 11.97 7.32
C ALA A 50 -4.32 11.31 7.18
N LYS A 51 -5.40 12.10 7.16
CA LYS A 51 -6.79 11.60 7.02
C LYS A 51 -7.31 11.56 5.58
N ASN A 52 -6.50 11.96 4.60
CA ASN A 52 -6.92 12.01 3.20
C ASN A 52 -6.32 10.83 2.42
N CYS A 53 -7.17 9.93 1.98
CA CYS A 53 -6.78 8.74 1.23
C CYS A 53 -6.81 9.02 -0.27
N ASP A 54 -5.81 8.51 -0.99
CA ASP A 54 -5.82 8.49 -2.44
C ASP A 54 -6.98 7.60 -2.92
N ASP A 55 -7.66 8.02 -3.98
CA ASP A 55 -8.72 7.22 -4.61
C ASP A 55 -8.14 6.02 -5.37
N LYS A 56 -6.81 6.03 -5.57
CA LYS A 56 -6.07 4.98 -6.29
C LYS A 56 -5.78 3.77 -5.42
N LEU A 57 -5.85 2.60 -6.05
CA LEU A 57 -5.41 1.33 -5.50
C LEU A 57 -4.02 1.00 -6.01
N TYR A 58 -3.14 0.63 -5.09
CA TYR A 58 -1.78 0.21 -5.38
C TYR A 58 -1.70 -1.31 -5.31
N MET A 59 -1.19 -1.94 -6.36
CA MET A 59 -1.19 -3.39 -6.50
C MET A 59 -0.04 -4.01 -5.71
N VAL A 60 -0.32 -5.10 -5.00
CA VAL A 60 0.70 -5.93 -4.38
C VAL A 60 1.50 -6.64 -5.48
N ILE A 61 2.80 -6.39 -5.49
CA ILE A 61 3.76 -7.00 -6.43
C ILE A 61 4.39 -8.23 -5.77
N TYR A 62 4.70 -8.13 -4.47
CA TYR A 62 5.29 -9.19 -3.67
C TYR A 62 4.86 -9.05 -2.21
N ALA A 63 4.56 -10.15 -1.54
CA ALA A 63 4.24 -10.15 -0.12
C ALA A 63 4.63 -11.49 0.51
N ASP A 64 5.37 -11.42 1.60
CA ASP A 64 5.64 -12.55 2.48
C ASP A 64 5.57 -12.08 3.96
N ASN A 65 6.17 -12.87 4.86
CA ASN A 65 6.19 -12.58 6.29
C ASN A 65 7.15 -11.43 6.65
N ASP A 66 8.16 -11.17 5.82
CA ASP A 66 9.25 -10.25 6.15
C ASP A 66 9.15 -8.95 5.36
N SER A 67 8.58 -9.01 4.16
CA SER A 67 8.62 -7.97 3.15
C SER A 67 7.27 -7.83 2.44
N LEU A 68 6.92 -6.58 2.15
CA LEU A 68 5.75 -6.24 1.34
C LEU A 68 6.14 -5.18 0.31
N ILE A 69 5.93 -5.50 -0.96
CA ILE A 69 6.21 -4.62 -2.10
C ILE A 69 4.91 -4.42 -2.86
N PHE A 70 4.55 -3.16 -3.05
CA PHE A 70 3.36 -2.78 -3.80
C PHE A 70 3.60 -1.48 -4.55
N GLY A 71 2.83 -1.25 -5.59
CA GLY A 71 3.03 -0.09 -6.44
C GLY A 71 1.98 0.02 -7.53
N ASP A 72 2.02 1.14 -8.24
CA ASP A 72 1.19 1.33 -9.42
C ASP A 72 1.78 2.39 -10.35
N VAL A 73 1.28 2.37 -11.59
CA VAL A 73 1.55 3.36 -12.61
C VAL A 73 0.67 4.59 -12.40
N ILE A 74 1.29 5.73 -12.12
CA ILE A 74 0.61 7.02 -11.97
C ILE A 74 0.39 7.62 -13.37
N LYS A 75 -0.88 7.62 -13.80
CA LYS A 75 -1.34 8.27 -15.04
C LYS A 75 -1.91 9.66 -14.75
N LYS A 76 -1.66 10.63 -15.62
CA LYS A 76 -2.43 11.89 -15.70
C LYS A 76 -2.78 12.13 -17.16
N GLU A 77 -4.06 12.38 -17.44
CA GLU A 77 -4.56 12.82 -18.76
C GLU A 77 -3.99 11.98 -19.93
N LYS A 78 -4.19 10.65 -19.85
CA LYS A 78 -3.86 9.64 -20.88
C LYS A 78 -2.37 9.27 -21.06
N ASN A 79 -1.43 9.94 -20.41
CA ASN A 79 0.00 9.56 -20.46
C ASN A 79 0.47 8.87 -19.17
N LEU A 80 1.33 7.84 -19.34
CA LEU A 80 2.03 7.18 -18.24
C LEU A 80 3.18 8.08 -17.79
N ASN A 81 3.06 8.67 -16.60
CA ASN A 81 3.97 9.75 -16.21
C ASN A 81 5.02 9.30 -15.18
N SER A 82 4.66 8.37 -14.30
CA SER A 82 5.59 7.80 -13.33
C SER A 82 5.10 6.45 -12.81
N PHE A 83 6.02 5.66 -12.26
CA PHE A 83 5.74 4.46 -11.50
C PHE A 83 6.06 4.73 -10.03
N LYS A 84 5.15 4.37 -9.12
CA LYS A 84 5.38 4.48 -7.69
C LYS A 84 5.46 3.08 -7.10
N ILE A 85 6.55 2.81 -6.40
CA ILE A 85 6.80 1.57 -5.67
C ILE A 85 7.02 1.89 -4.19
N ILE A 86 6.49 1.03 -3.35
CA ILE A 86 6.61 1.07 -1.89
C ILE A 86 7.14 -0.29 -1.46
N ILE A 87 8.15 -0.28 -0.60
CA ILE A 87 8.74 -1.47 -0.01
C ILE A 87 8.66 -1.29 1.50
N LEU A 88 8.05 -2.26 2.18
CA LEU A 88 7.97 -2.37 3.62
C LEU A 88 8.81 -3.57 4.06
N ASP A 89 9.75 -3.32 4.96
CA ASP A 89 10.45 -4.36 5.74
C ASP A 89 9.69 -4.50 7.06
N LYS A 90 8.90 -5.56 7.18
CA LYS A 90 8.03 -5.84 8.33
C LYS A 90 8.85 -6.15 9.58
N ASN A 91 10.01 -6.78 9.42
CA ASN A 91 10.88 -7.15 10.53
C ASN A 91 11.61 -5.94 11.11
N LYS A 92 12.10 -5.04 10.25
CA LYS A 92 12.80 -3.83 10.68
C LYS A 92 11.86 -2.66 10.97
N ASN A 93 10.56 -2.80 10.68
CA ASN A 93 9.58 -1.72 10.79
C ASN A 93 10.01 -0.49 9.97
N LEU A 94 10.48 -0.70 8.73
CA LEU A 94 10.94 0.35 7.85
C LEU A 94 10.14 0.38 6.55
N PHE A 95 10.04 1.55 5.94
CA PHE A 95 9.58 1.67 4.57
C PHE A 95 10.49 2.52 3.70
N THR A 96 10.40 2.26 2.41
CA THR A 96 10.85 3.16 1.36
C THR A 96 9.72 3.34 0.35
N SER A 97 9.57 4.55 -0.17
CA SER A 97 8.73 4.81 -1.33
C SER A 97 9.52 5.57 -2.38
N ASN A 98 9.51 5.04 -3.59
CA ASN A 98 10.14 5.61 -4.76
C ASN A 98 9.08 5.94 -5.79
N LYS A 99 9.14 7.17 -6.32
CA LYS A 99 8.39 7.57 -7.51
C LYS A 99 9.39 7.81 -8.62
N ILE A 100 9.32 6.97 -9.64
CA ILE A 100 10.25 6.91 -10.76
C ILE A 100 9.53 7.46 -11.99
N LYS A 101 10.09 8.48 -12.63
CA LYS A 101 9.53 9.03 -13.88
C LYS A 101 9.74 8.05 -15.03
N PHE A 102 8.76 7.97 -15.94
CA PHE A 102 8.98 7.29 -17.22
C PHE A 102 9.82 8.15 -18.17
N PRO A 103 10.45 7.55 -19.20
CA PRO A 103 11.05 8.29 -20.30
C PRO A 103 10.02 9.29 -20.87
N ASN A 104 10.45 10.52 -21.15
CA ASN A 104 9.61 11.63 -21.64
C ASN A 104 8.61 12.24 -20.64
N SER A 105 8.79 12.03 -19.34
CA SER A 105 8.00 12.68 -18.29
C SER A 105 8.70 13.89 -17.67
N ASN A 106 7.93 14.96 -17.44
CA ASN A 106 8.37 16.15 -16.70
C ASN A 106 8.31 15.98 -15.17
N PHE A 107 7.94 14.79 -14.68
CA PHE A 107 7.95 14.52 -13.24
C PHE A 107 9.37 14.39 -12.70
N LYS A 108 9.57 14.88 -11.47
CA LYS A 108 10.78 14.60 -10.70
C LYS A 108 10.66 13.24 -10.04
N ASN A 109 11.79 12.55 -9.92
CA ASN A 109 11.87 11.39 -9.06
C ASN A 109 11.71 11.85 -7.61
N GLU A 110 11.02 11.07 -6.80
CA GLU A 110 10.85 11.33 -5.37
C GLU A 110 11.24 10.08 -4.60
N PHE A 111 11.99 10.26 -3.51
CA PHE A 111 12.34 9.21 -2.58
C PHE A 111 11.98 9.66 -1.17
N ILE A 112 11.27 8.80 -0.46
CA ILE A 112 11.01 8.95 0.97
C ILE A 112 11.29 7.63 1.67
N SER A 113 11.74 7.71 2.91
CA SER A 113 11.95 6.55 3.77
C SER A 113 11.70 6.92 5.22
N GLY A 114 11.42 5.92 6.04
CA GLY A 114 11.13 6.15 7.44
C GLY A 114 10.74 4.87 8.19
N GLY A 115 10.27 5.05 9.42
CA GLY A 115 9.83 3.96 10.29
C GLY A 115 8.32 3.75 10.20
N CYS A 116 7.87 2.52 10.39
CA CYS A 116 6.47 2.13 10.36
C CYS A 116 6.05 1.41 11.63
N THR A 117 4.76 1.46 11.93
CA THR A 117 4.12 0.59 12.93
C THR A 117 2.97 -0.14 12.27
N ILE A 118 2.82 -1.42 12.60
CA ILE A 118 1.66 -2.23 12.22
C ILE A 118 0.55 -1.92 13.23
N ASN A 119 -0.63 -1.56 12.74
CA ASN A 119 -1.81 -1.29 13.55
C ASN A 119 -2.89 -2.34 13.30
#